data_AF-A0A0Q3QQI0-F1
#
_entry.id   AF-A0A0Q3QQI0-F1
#
_cell.length_a   1.000
_cell.length_b   1.000
_cell.length_c   1.000
_cell.angle_alpha   90.00
_cell.angle_beta   90.00
_cell.angle_gamma   90.00
#
_symmetry.space_group_name_H-M   'P 1'
#
loop_
_entity.id
_entity.type
_entity.pdbx_description
1 polymer ?
#
loop_
_entity_poly.entity_id
_entity_poly.type
_entity_poly.pdbx_seq_one_letter_code
_entity_poly.pdbx_strand_id
1 'polypeptide(L)'
;MGGSNSTGRPRAMPPVEEVDIAAVRYKSPALQAPHLTGFSLRAFLWLMESPLLGPLITSVLKSQNNMPQMLQQTVIPERPMYFPEYPPQ
;
A
#
# COMPACT_ATOMS: atom_id res chain seq x y z
N MET A 1 -22.85 9.40 4.50
CA MET A 1 -22.64 8.51 5.67
C MET A 1 -22.81 7.08 5.22
N GLY A 2 -21.82 6.23 5.47
CA GLY A 2 -21.87 4.81 5.11
C GLY A 2 -20.72 4.08 5.80
N GLY A 3 -20.71 4.15 7.12
CA GLY A 3 -19.79 3.35 7.94
C GLY A 3 -20.21 1.89 7.85
N SER A 4 -19.34 1.06 7.30
CA SER A 4 -19.47 -0.40 7.37
C SER A 4 -18.34 -0.93 8.23
N ASN A 5 -18.71 -1.36 9.44
CA ASN A 5 -17.89 -2.19 10.30
C ASN A 5 -17.48 -3.45 9.53
N SER A 6 -16.17 -3.75 9.42
CA SER A 6 -15.72 -5.06 8.96
C SER A 6 -14.64 -5.60 9.90
N THR A 7 -15.11 -6.35 10.87
CA THR A 7 -14.36 -7.44 11.51
C THR A 7 -14.04 -8.51 10.46
N GLY A 8 -12.75 -8.66 10.11
CA GLY A 8 -12.14 -9.98 9.94
C GLY A 8 -12.28 -10.75 8.61
N ARG A 9 -12.54 -10.12 7.45
CA ARG A 9 -12.38 -10.82 6.15
C ARG A 9 -11.41 -10.05 5.22
N PRO A 10 -10.40 -10.72 4.63
CA PRO A 10 -9.53 -10.07 3.65
C PRO A 10 -10.38 -9.62 2.46
N ARG A 11 -10.08 -8.43 1.94
CA ARG A 11 -10.80 -7.84 0.81
C ARG A 11 -10.38 -8.62 -0.44
N ALA A 12 -11.29 -9.35 -1.08
CA ALA A 12 -10.98 -10.00 -2.35
C ALA A 12 -11.16 -9.01 -3.50
N MET A 13 -10.14 -8.87 -4.35
CA MET A 13 -10.27 -8.13 -5.60
C MET A 13 -10.94 -9.01 -6.66
N PRO A 14 -11.82 -8.45 -7.50
CA PRO A 14 -12.32 -9.16 -8.67
C PRO A 14 -11.16 -9.38 -9.66
N PRO A 15 -11.16 -10.49 -10.42
CA PRO A 15 -10.20 -10.71 -11.50
C PRO A 15 -10.22 -9.56 -12.50
N VAL A 16 -9.05 -9.24 -13.06
CA VAL A 16 -8.90 -8.16 -14.04
C VAL A 16 -9.85 -8.28 -15.24
N GLU A 17 -10.17 -9.51 -15.67
CA GLU A 17 -11.05 -9.79 -16.80
C GLU A 17 -12.51 -9.37 -16.55
N GLU A 18 -12.93 -9.30 -15.28
CA GLU A 18 -14.31 -9.01 -14.86
C GLU A 18 -14.52 -7.53 -14.52
N VAL A 19 -13.47 -6.70 -14.58
CA VAL A 19 -13.54 -5.28 -14.21
C VAL A 19 -14.18 -4.46 -15.35
N ASP A 20 -15.33 -3.84 -15.07
CA ASP A 20 -15.95 -2.88 -15.99
C ASP A 20 -15.15 -1.57 -16.05
N ILE A 21 -14.46 -1.36 -17.16
CA ILE A 21 -13.60 -0.20 -17.42
C ILE A 21 -14.39 1.12 -17.39
N ALA A 22 -15.67 1.12 -17.79
CA ALA A 22 -16.49 2.33 -17.83
C ALA A 22 -16.85 2.85 -16.43
N ALA A 23 -16.87 1.96 -15.43
CA ALA A 23 -17.17 2.30 -14.04
C ALA A 23 -15.92 2.70 -13.21
N VAL A 24 -14.71 2.44 -13.72
CA VAL A 24 -13.46 2.72 -12.99
C VAL A 24 -13.18 4.23 -12.95
N ARG A 25 -13.09 4.78 -11.75
CA ARG A 25 -12.64 6.16 -11.53
C ARG A 25 -11.19 6.20 -11.12
N TYR A 26 -10.45 7.17 -11.66
CA TYR A 26 -9.09 7.45 -11.22
C TYR A 26 -9.07 7.83 -9.73
N LYS A 27 -8.19 7.17 -8.98
CA LYS A 27 -7.87 7.51 -7.59
C LYS A 27 -6.44 8.01 -7.55
N SER A 28 -6.25 9.26 -7.13
CA SER A 28 -4.91 9.80 -6.90
C SER A 28 -4.21 8.98 -5.81
N PRO A 29 -2.93 8.63 -5.96
CA PRO A 29 -2.18 7.99 -4.91
C PRO A 29 -2.13 8.92 -3.69
N ALA A 30 -2.62 8.44 -2.55
CA ALA A 30 -2.56 9.15 -1.28
C ALA A 30 -1.23 8.81 -0.59
N LEU A 31 -0.13 9.32 -1.13
CA LEU A 31 1.19 9.16 -0.52
C LEU A 31 1.42 10.26 0.52
N GLN A 32 1.54 9.87 1.78
CA GLN A 32 1.86 10.77 2.88
C GLN A 32 3.23 10.41 3.46
N ALA A 33 4.12 11.40 3.48
CA ALA A 33 5.43 11.30 4.07
C ALA A 33 5.85 12.65 4.66
N PRO A 34 6.63 12.65 5.75
CA PRO A 34 7.15 13.89 6.32
C PRO A 34 8.24 14.45 5.40
N HIS A 35 8.20 15.76 5.15
CA HIS A 35 9.27 16.46 4.45
C HIS A 35 10.25 17.03 5.48
N LEU A 36 11.44 16.42 5.58
CA LEU A 36 12.45 16.75 6.59
C LEU A 36 13.78 17.10 5.92
N THR A 37 14.45 18.12 6.43
CA THR A 37 15.77 18.55 5.94
C THR A 37 16.71 18.93 7.09
N GLY A 38 18.02 18.94 6.82
CA GLY A 38 19.05 19.33 7.78
C GLY A 38 19.08 18.46 9.04
N PHE A 39 19.10 19.09 10.21
CA PHE A 39 19.19 18.39 11.49
C PHE A 39 17.97 17.50 11.78
N SER A 40 16.78 17.92 11.36
CA SER A 40 15.55 17.14 11.55
C SER A 40 15.59 15.80 10.81
N LEU A 41 16.14 15.79 9.59
CA LEU A 41 16.36 14.58 8.82
C LEU A 41 17.36 13.65 9.50
N ARG A 42 18.46 14.20 10.04
CA ARG A 42 19.48 13.41 10.74
C ARG A 42 18.93 12.73 12.00
N ALA A 43 18.15 13.46 12.80
CA ALA A 43 17.50 12.90 13.97
C ALA A 43 16.49 11.80 13.59
N PHE A 44 15.72 12.01 12.52
CA PHE A 44 14.78 11.01 12.02
C PHE A 44 15.48 9.73 11.55
N LEU A 45 16.62 9.83 10.87
CA LEU A 45 17.42 8.67 10.45
C LEU A 45 17.94 7.88 11.65
N TRP A 46 18.47 8.54 12.68
CA TRP A 46 18.88 7.86 13.91
C TRP A 46 17.73 7.11 14.60
N LEU A 47 16.53 7.70 14.61
CA LEU A 47 15.34 7.03 15.13
C LEU A 47 14.95 5.81 14.27
N MET A 48 14.99 5.94 12.95
CA MET A 48 14.71 4.86 11.99
C MET A 48 15.72 3.71 12.05
N GLU A 49 17.00 4.01 12.28
CA GLU A 49 18.07 3.01 12.38
C GLU A 49 18.12 2.33 13.74
N SER A 50 17.40 2.87 14.74
CA SER A 50 17.34 2.25 16.05
C SER A 50 16.61 0.89 15.99
N PRO A 51 17.09 -0.13 16.71
CA PRO A 51 16.54 -1.49 16.63
C PRO A 51 15.10 -1.61 17.13
N LEU A 52 14.66 -0.67 17.99
CA LEU A 52 13.31 -0.68 18.57
C LEU A 52 12.36 0.29 17.85
N LEU A 53 12.79 1.53 17.59
CA LEU A 53 11.90 2.56 17.05
C LEU A 53 11.80 2.49 15.52
N GLY A 54 12.81 1.96 14.83
CA GLY A 54 12.79 1.79 13.38
C GLY A 54 11.61 0.97 12.86
N PRO A 55 11.39 -0.26 13.37
CA PRO A 55 10.25 -1.08 12.99
C PRO A 55 8.90 -0.41 13.31
N LEU A 56 8.81 0.33 14.41
CA LEU A 56 7.59 1.03 14.80
C LEU A 56 7.26 2.19 13.84
N ILE A 57 8.25 3.05 13.55
CA ILE A 57 8.09 4.19 12.65
C ILE A 57 7.73 3.71 11.24
N THR A 58 8.41 2.67 10.75
CA THR A 58 8.13 2.09 9.43
C THR A 58 6.75 1.43 9.36
N SER A 59 6.29 0.79 10.43
CA SER A 59 4.92 0.24 10.53
C SER A 59 3.87 1.34 10.43
N VAL A 60 4.04 2.44 11.16
CA VAL A 60 3.12 3.59 11.14
C VAL A 60 3.08 4.22 9.74
N LEU A 61 4.24 4.48 9.13
CA LEU A 61 4.32 5.06 7.78
C LEU A 61 3.66 4.14 6.73
N LYS A 62 3.90 2.82 6.80
CA LYS A 62 3.25 1.85 5.90
C LYS A 62 1.73 1.86 6.09
N SER A 63 1.26 1.90 7.34
CA SER A 63 -0.17 1.91 7.67
C SER A 63 -0.87 3.19 7.18
N GLN A 64 -0.22 4.36 7.27
CA GLN A 64 -0.77 5.62 6.76
C GLN A 64 -0.95 5.59 5.23
N ASN A 65 -0.06 4.89 4.53
CA ASN A 65 -0.07 4.77 3.07
C ASN A 65 -0.87 3.58 2.54
N ASN A 66 -1.68 2.95 3.39
CA ASN A 66 -2.48 1.77 3.08
C ASN A 66 -1.71 0.56 2.50
N MET A 67 -0.39 0.48 2.70
CA MET A 67 0.44 -0.60 2.15
C MET A 67 0.08 -1.98 2.75
N PRO A 68 -0.12 -2.14 4.07
CA PRO A 68 -0.55 -3.41 4.64
C PRO A 68 -1.90 -3.87 4.10
N GLN A 69 -2.84 -2.94 3.90
CA GLN A 69 -4.16 -3.24 3.34
C GLN A 69 -4.01 -3.84 1.94
N MET A 70 -3.21 -3.21 1.08
CA MET A 70 -3.02 -3.65 -0.30
C MET A 70 -2.23 -4.96 -0.40
N LEU A 71 -1.15 -5.11 0.35
CA LEU A 71 -0.22 -6.23 0.18
C LEU A 71 -0.53 -7.45 1.04
N GLN A 72 -1.17 -7.28 2.19
CA GLN A 72 -1.37 -8.34 3.18
C GLN A 72 -2.85 -8.66 3.43
N GLN A 73 -3.73 -7.66 3.33
CA GLN A 73 -5.16 -7.82 3.66
C GLN A 73 -6.05 -7.94 2.42
N THR A 74 -5.46 -7.92 1.21
CA THR A 74 -6.17 -8.04 -0.05
C THR A 74 -5.78 -9.33 -0.76
N VAL A 75 -6.77 -10.11 -1.20
CA VAL A 75 -6.55 -11.28 -2.05
C VAL A 75 -6.55 -10.83 -3.50
N ILE A 76 -5.40 -11.00 -4.15
CA ILE A 76 -5.17 -10.71 -5.56
C ILE A 76 -5.23 -12.08 -6.29
N PRO A 77 -6.25 -12.34 -7.12
CA PRO A 77 -6.43 -13.64 -7.76
C PRO A 77 -5.43 -13.93 -8.90
N GLU A 78 -4.74 -12.90 -9.39
CA GLU A 78 -3.78 -13.00 -10.49
C GLU A 78 -2.49 -13.71 -10.07
N ARG A 79 -1.91 -14.47 -11.02
CA ARG A 79 -0.59 -15.08 -10.85
C ARG A 79 0.51 -14.00 -10.89
N PRO A 80 1.62 -14.16 -10.15
CA PRO A 80 2.71 -13.20 -10.19
C PRO A 80 3.41 -13.23 -11.57
N MET A 81 3.54 -12.06 -12.19
CA MET A 81 4.37 -11.83 -13.37
C MET A 81 5.66 -11.12 -12.93
N TYR A 82 6.75 -11.86 -12.78
CA TYR A 82 8.04 -11.31 -12.31
C TYR A 82 8.79 -10.55 -13.41
N PHE A 83 8.61 -10.96 -14.65
CA PHE A 83 9.20 -10.36 -15.84
C PHE A 83 8.08 -10.11 -16.86
N PRO A 84 8.20 -9.07 -17.71
CA PRO A 84 7.19 -8.82 -18.74
C PRO A 84 7.04 -10.00 -19.71
N GLU A 85 5.81 -10.53 -19.84
CA GLU A 85 5.43 -11.53 -20.84
C GLU A 85 4.69 -10.81 -21.98
N TYR A 86 5.24 -10.87 -23.20
CA TYR A 86 4.63 -10.22 -24.37
C TYR A 86 3.97 -11.24 -25.29
N PRO A 87 2.72 -11.04 -25.73
CA PRO A 87 2.11 -11.86 -26.75
C PRO A 87 2.77 -11.62 -28.12
N PRO A 88 2.63 -12.56 -29.08
CA PRO A 88 3.04 -12.31 -30.46
C PRO A 88 2.30 -11.09 -31.02
N GLN A 89 3.04 -10.23 -31.74
CA GLN A 89 2.53 -9.00 -32.33
C GLN A 89 1.94 -9.22 -33.73
#